data_AF-A0A142XXA4-F1
#
_entry.id   AF-A0A142XXA4-F1
#
_cell.length_a   1.000
_cell.length_b   1.000
_cell.length_c   1.000
_cell.angle_alpha   90.00
_cell.angle_beta   90.00
_cell.angle_gamma   90.00
#
_symmetry.space_group_name_H-M   'P 1'
#
loop_
_entity.id
_entity.type
_entity.pdbx_description
1 polymer ?
#
loop_
_entity_poly.entity_id
_entity_poly.type
_entity_poly.pdbx_seq_one_letter_code
_entity_poly.pdbx_strand_id
1 'polypeptide(L)'
;MAKEQLDISSLALDRTPTISATKAPSLQHKKRWLSRYALPVGVLLGFAMLLFAAAGSRFMPARSVTVVPVIVKRAELQQAGTTLFQAPGWIEPRPTAISVAAMTHGVIEELMVVGGQTVQKGEPIARLVSIDAELVLEQAKNALAIREGELNRAKAELSAARIRFDNPVHLRIQLADAMSNLTKSKTELAKLPFLIKSAESSVKYTLGSMAGKQSAKGAISDNTIAKAENEHAMATANLQELKQREPNLEREVSALEEVVHALERQLELLVEETRQLQEAEAKVQSAEAYRNEAKLQVRQAELALERSTVRAPMQGRILRVVASPGSRVMGLETTAGQSSSTVVEMYDPQKLQVRVDVRLEDVPMVIPGQQVNIETASSADVIHGQVLQITSSANIQKNTLEVKVELLNPPLSVSPEMLVTAAFLAPKSDVSSDSMGEAERIFVPESFVQASDSQSFLWIVDENSTARKRTVELGGKAADDLIAIKSGLRVTDKLIASGRDGLRDGARVHVTSDDPIIGMK
;
A
#
# COMPACT_ATOMS: atom_id res chain seq x y z
N MET A 1 -2.29 -52.45 116.05
CA MET A 1 -2.22 -51.66 117.30
C MET A 1 -2.93 -50.33 117.05
N ALA A 2 -4.05 -50.07 117.75
CA ALA A 2 -4.76 -48.77 117.90
C ALA A 2 -5.23 -48.07 116.58
N LYS A 3 -6.32 -47.29 116.47
CA LYS A 3 -7.27 -46.66 117.41
C LYS A 3 -8.45 -46.06 116.59
N GLU A 4 -9.62 -45.93 117.24
CA GLU A 4 -10.70 -44.91 117.06
C GLU A 4 -11.42 -44.77 115.70
N GLN A 5 -12.71 -45.16 115.57
CA GLN A 5 -13.95 -44.47 116.02
C GLN A 5 -14.14 -43.06 115.43
N LEU A 6 -15.10 -42.88 114.51
CA LEU A 6 -16.46 -42.42 114.84
C LEU A 6 -17.36 -42.34 113.60
N ASP A 7 -18.59 -42.79 113.82
CA ASP A 7 -19.73 -42.94 112.94
C ASP A 7 -20.65 -41.71 113.08
N ILE A 8 -21.67 -41.69 112.23
CA ILE A 8 -22.97 -40.99 112.25
C ILE A 8 -23.13 -39.85 111.25
N SER A 9 -23.88 -40.03 110.16
CA SER A 9 -25.32 -40.34 110.12
C SER A 9 -26.17 -39.28 110.83
N SER A 10 -26.23 -38.11 110.21
CA SER A 10 -27.37 -37.18 110.21
C SER A 10 -27.02 -36.14 109.15
N LEU A 11 -27.80 -35.90 108.11
CA LEU A 11 -29.14 -35.35 108.17
C LEU A 11 -29.87 -35.73 106.88
N ALA A 12 -30.72 -36.75 106.96
CA ALA A 12 -31.75 -37.01 105.96
C ALA A 12 -33.01 -36.24 106.32
N LEU A 13 -33.60 -35.68 105.27
CA LEU A 13 -34.76 -34.81 105.26
C LEU A 13 -36.07 -35.63 105.22
N ASP A 14 -37.11 -34.96 105.74
CA ASP A 14 -38.51 -35.01 105.33
C ASP A 14 -39.49 -36.09 105.83
N ARG A 15 -40.42 -35.56 106.63
CA ARG A 15 -41.89 -35.54 106.46
C ARG A 15 -42.64 -36.89 106.47
N THR A 16 -43.25 -37.13 107.62
CA THR A 16 -44.44 -37.96 107.83
C THR A 16 -45.71 -37.32 107.24
N PRO A 17 -46.78 -38.12 107.11
CA PRO A 17 -48.12 -37.63 107.51
C PRO A 17 -48.91 -38.63 108.39
N THR A 18 -49.59 -38.07 109.41
CA THR A 18 -50.95 -38.36 109.98
C THR A 18 -51.44 -39.80 110.22
N ILE A 19 -52.17 -40.24 111.26
CA ILE A 19 -52.86 -39.73 112.49
C ILE A 19 -53.25 -41.01 113.32
N SER A 20 -53.22 -40.98 114.67
CA SER A 20 -54.31 -41.44 115.59
C SER A 20 -53.91 -41.64 117.08
N ALA A 21 -54.52 -40.83 117.97
CA ALA A 21 -54.98 -41.03 119.37
C ALA A 21 -54.03 -41.64 120.46
N THR A 22 -53.85 -41.13 121.71
CA THR A 22 -54.84 -40.67 122.72
C THR A 22 -54.15 -39.95 123.95
N LYS A 23 -54.59 -38.72 124.33
CA LYS A 23 -54.82 -38.09 125.71
C LYS A 23 -53.65 -37.98 126.73
N ALA A 24 -53.34 -36.91 127.52
CA ALA A 24 -53.77 -35.51 127.87
C ALA A 24 -52.71 -34.91 128.88
N PRO A 25 -52.79 -33.68 129.51
CA PRO A 25 -53.21 -32.31 129.09
C PRO A 25 -52.18 -31.16 129.42
N SER A 26 -52.37 -29.92 128.91
CA SER A 26 -52.51 -28.64 129.68
C SER A 26 -52.29 -27.29 128.91
N LEU A 27 -53.33 -26.42 128.94
CA LEU A 27 -53.45 -24.92 129.05
C LEU A 27 -52.80 -23.92 128.05
N GLN A 28 -53.60 -23.25 127.16
CA GLN A 28 -54.06 -21.81 127.11
C GLN A 28 -53.00 -20.74 126.68
N HIS A 29 -53.22 -19.68 125.85
CA HIS A 29 -54.28 -18.65 125.76
C HIS A 29 -54.13 -17.74 124.48
N LYS A 30 -55.24 -17.19 123.92
CA LYS A 30 -55.34 -16.22 122.76
C LYS A 30 -55.05 -14.75 123.14
N LYS A 31 -54.57 -13.90 122.19
CA LYS A 31 -55.12 -12.52 121.89
C LYS A 31 -54.43 -11.67 120.76
N ARG A 32 -55.26 -11.22 119.79
CA ARG A 32 -55.45 -9.89 119.12
C ARG A 32 -54.22 -8.99 118.73
N TRP A 33 -53.80 -8.97 117.44
CA TRP A 33 -52.82 -8.02 116.85
C TRP A 33 -53.25 -7.37 115.49
N LEU A 34 -54.40 -7.75 114.94
CA LEU A 34 -54.74 -7.44 113.54
C LEU A 34 -55.06 -5.97 113.22
N SER A 35 -55.49 -5.17 114.20
CA SER A 35 -55.89 -3.78 113.93
C SER A 35 -54.74 -2.77 113.96
N ARG A 36 -53.53 -3.17 114.37
CA ARG A 36 -52.39 -2.24 114.54
C ARG A 36 -51.46 -2.11 113.32
N TYR A 37 -51.54 -3.01 112.33
CA TYR A 37 -50.57 -3.08 111.21
C TYR A 37 -51.14 -2.86 109.81
N ALA A 38 -52.47 -2.92 109.62
CA ALA A 38 -53.05 -2.88 108.27
C ALA A 38 -53.02 -1.48 107.61
N LEU A 39 -53.16 -0.41 108.39
CA LEU A 39 -53.22 0.97 107.87
C LEU A 39 -51.87 1.51 107.32
N PRO A 40 -50.72 1.33 107.98
CA PRO A 40 -49.45 1.84 107.46
C PRO A 40 -48.95 1.10 106.19
N VAL A 41 -49.32 -0.16 105.99
CA VAL A 41 -48.92 -0.94 104.81
C VAL A 41 -49.60 -0.42 103.54
N GLY A 42 -50.85 0.05 103.63
CA GLY A 42 -51.59 0.57 102.46
C GLY A 42 -50.98 1.85 101.87
N VAL A 43 -50.49 2.76 102.72
CA VAL A 43 -49.85 4.01 102.28
C VAL A 43 -48.51 3.73 101.59
N LEU A 44 -47.76 2.74 102.07
CA LEU A 44 -46.47 2.35 101.53
C LEU A 44 -46.61 1.72 100.13
N LEU A 45 -47.66 0.94 99.90
CA LEU A 45 -48.00 0.38 98.58
C LEU A 45 -48.40 1.46 97.56
N GLY A 46 -49.16 2.47 97.98
CA GLY A 46 -49.54 3.59 97.11
C GLY A 46 -48.34 4.40 96.62
N PHE A 47 -47.37 4.65 97.51
CA PHE A 47 -46.14 5.37 97.16
C PHE A 47 -45.23 4.57 96.20
N ALA A 48 -45.15 3.26 96.39
CA ALA A 48 -44.38 2.37 95.50
C ALA A 48 -44.93 2.36 94.06
N MET A 49 -46.26 2.39 93.90
CA MET A 49 -46.90 2.39 92.58
C MET A 49 -46.64 3.69 91.80
N LEU A 50 -46.60 4.82 92.50
CA LEU A 50 -46.32 6.14 91.90
C LEU A 50 -44.85 6.27 91.45
N LEU A 51 -43.92 5.71 92.22
CA LEU A 51 -42.51 5.60 91.84
C LEU A 51 -42.30 4.73 90.59
N PHE A 52 -43.07 3.65 90.44
CA PHE A 52 -42.95 2.77 89.27
C PHE A 52 -43.43 3.45 87.97
N ALA A 53 -44.50 4.24 88.04
CA ALA A 53 -45.01 5.00 86.89
C ALA A 53 -44.04 6.11 86.43
N ALA A 54 -43.40 6.82 87.36
CA ALA A 54 -42.40 7.85 87.04
C ALA A 54 -41.09 7.28 86.48
N ALA A 55 -40.78 6.01 86.77
CA ALA A 55 -39.62 5.30 86.24
C ALA A 55 -39.88 4.60 84.88
N GLY A 56 -41.09 4.70 84.33
CA GLY A 56 -41.60 3.90 83.21
C GLY A 56 -40.84 3.98 81.87
N SER A 57 -39.94 4.94 81.67
CA SER A 57 -39.07 5.01 80.48
C SER A 57 -37.60 4.64 80.74
N ARG A 58 -37.22 4.37 82.00
CA ARG A 58 -35.84 3.98 82.37
C ARG A 58 -35.61 2.48 82.48
N PHE A 59 -36.68 1.68 82.39
CA PHE A 59 -36.65 0.21 82.50
C PHE A 59 -36.76 -0.54 81.16
N MET A 60 -36.77 0.15 80.00
CA MET A 60 -36.67 -0.55 78.71
C MET A 60 -35.24 -1.08 78.52
N PRO A 61 -35.05 -2.39 78.26
CA PRO A 61 -33.72 -2.96 78.07
C PRO A 61 -33.06 -2.36 76.83
N ALA A 62 -31.87 -1.76 77.00
CA ALA A 62 -31.04 -1.31 75.89
C ALA A 62 -30.59 -2.54 75.09
N ARG A 63 -30.85 -2.55 73.78
CA ARG A 63 -30.47 -3.67 72.92
C ARG A 63 -29.00 -3.56 72.54
N SER A 64 -28.28 -4.66 72.68
CA SER A 64 -26.89 -4.75 72.33
C SER A 64 -26.72 -4.82 70.81
N VAL A 65 -25.99 -3.87 70.21
CA VAL A 65 -25.68 -3.82 68.77
C VAL A 65 -24.18 -3.72 68.54
N THR A 66 -23.73 -4.21 67.39
CA THR A 66 -22.33 -4.10 66.93
C THR A 66 -22.25 -3.03 65.86
N VAL A 67 -21.23 -2.18 65.92
CA VAL A 67 -21.02 -1.09 64.97
C VAL A 67 -19.73 -1.25 64.17
N VAL A 68 -19.73 -0.74 62.94
CA VAL A 68 -18.60 -0.76 61.99
C VAL A 68 -18.39 0.65 61.42
N PRO A 69 -17.14 1.15 61.30
CA PRO A 69 -16.86 2.44 60.69
C PRO A 69 -17.05 2.41 59.16
N VAL A 70 -17.27 3.59 58.58
CA VAL A 70 -17.39 3.77 57.13
C VAL A 70 -16.01 3.66 56.44
N ILE A 71 -15.94 2.99 55.28
CA ILE A 71 -14.69 2.79 54.52
C ILE A 71 -14.51 3.93 53.51
N VAL A 72 -13.36 4.60 53.51
CA VAL A 72 -13.01 5.65 52.53
C VAL A 72 -11.85 5.17 51.66
N LYS A 73 -12.02 5.15 50.33
CA LYS A 73 -10.93 4.89 49.38
C LYS A 73 -10.69 6.14 48.53
N ARG A 74 -9.43 6.57 48.41
CA ARG A 74 -8.99 7.64 47.49
C ARG A 74 -8.68 7.04 46.13
N ALA A 75 -9.23 7.61 45.07
CA ALA A 75 -8.88 7.24 43.70
C ALA A 75 -7.82 8.21 43.18
N GLU A 76 -6.58 7.77 43.07
CA GLU A 76 -5.54 8.52 42.36
C GLU A 76 -5.82 8.44 40.85
N LEU A 77 -6.36 9.50 40.27
CA LEU A 77 -6.39 9.70 38.83
C LEU A 77 -4.99 10.12 38.40
N GLN A 78 -4.24 9.23 37.75
CA GLN A 78 -2.95 9.60 37.17
C GLN A 78 -3.13 10.71 36.12
N GLN A 79 -2.37 11.79 36.26
CA GLN A 79 -2.43 12.96 35.39
C GLN A 79 -1.93 12.61 33.97
N ALA A 80 -2.63 13.08 32.94
CA ALA A 80 -2.21 12.90 31.56
C ALA A 80 -0.82 13.52 31.31
N GLY A 81 0.05 12.79 30.60
CA GLY A 81 1.42 13.23 30.28
C GLY A 81 2.51 12.78 31.27
N THR A 82 2.19 12.00 32.30
CA THR A 82 3.22 11.32 33.11
C THR A 82 3.81 10.14 32.34
N THR A 83 5.12 9.89 32.52
CA THR A 83 5.80 8.72 31.96
C THR A 83 5.23 7.44 32.60
N LEU A 84 4.62 6.56 31.78
CA LEU A 84 4.13 5.26 32.22
C LEU A 84 5.30 4.31 32.47
N PHE A 85 6.16 4.17 31.47
CA PHE A 85 7.36 3.36 31.53
C PHE A 85 8.37 3.85 30.48
N GLN A 86 9.63 3.43 30.66
CA GLN A 86 10.71 3.66 29.72
C GLN A 86 11.19 2.34 29.14
N ALA A 87 11.48 2.34 27.84
CA ALA A 87 12.03 1.19 27.15
C ALA A 87 13.20 1.60 26.26
N PRO A 88 14.27 0.79 26.20
CA PRO A 88 15.39 1.03 25.31
C PRO A 88 14.99 0.73 23.85
N GLY A 89 15.57 1.47 22.91
CA GLY A 89 15.39 1.25 21.49
C GLY A 89 16.57 1.78 20.69
N TRP A 90 16.50 1.62 19.37
CA TRP A 90 17.44 2.24 18.44
C TRP A 90 16.75 2.79 17.21
N ILE A 91 17.40 3.77 16.60
CA ILE A 91 16.86 4.48 15.44
C ILE A 91 17.14 3.67 14.17
N GLU A 92 16.14 3.57 13.31
CA GLU A 92 16.22 2.96 11.99
C GLU A 92 15.51 3.82 10.93
N PRO A 93 15.89 3.71 9.64
CA PRO A 93 15.20 4.42 8.57
C PRO A 93 13.75 3.96 8.39
N ARG A 94 12.84 4.89 8.06
CA ARG A 94 11.45 4.60 7.74
C ARG A 94 11.17 4.73 6.23
N PRO A 95 10.54 3.74 5.57
CA PRO A 95 10.13 2.43 6.13
C PRO A 95 11.29 1.45 6.32
N THR A 96 12.33 1.53 5.48
CA THR A 96 13.60 0.77 5.54
C THR A 96 14.72 1.59 4.91
N ALA A 97 15.97 1.16 5.09
CA ALA A 97 17.08 1.68 4.29
C ALA A 97 16.85 1.37 2.80
N ILE A 98 17.32 2.26 1.94
CA ILE A 98 17.23 2.14 0.49
C ILE A 98 18.57 1.65 -0.02
N SER A 99 18.59 0.43 -0.54
CA SER A 99 19.77 -0.15 -1.18
C SER A 99 19.91 0.42 -2.59
N VAL A 100 20.97 1.21 -2.81
CA VAL A 100 21.34 1.69 -4.14
C VAL A 100 22.16 0.61 -4.83
N ALA A 101 21.50 -0.10 -5.76
CA ALA A 101 22.11 -1.18 -6.51
C ALA A 101 22.65 -0.72 -7.87
N ALA A 102 23.70 -1.39 -8.33
CA ALA A 102 24.18 -1.27 -9.70
C ALA A 102 23.15 -1.88 -10.66
N MET A 103 22.80 -1.14 -11.72
CA MET A 103 21.81 -1.60 -12.71
C MET A 103 22.39 -2.56 -13.75
N THR A 104 23.72 -2.59 -13.87
CA THR A 104 24.46 -3.48 -14.76
C THR A 104 25.52 -4.24 -13.95
N HIS A 105 25.93 -5.41 -14.44
CA HIS A 105 27.08 -6.11 -13.88
C HIS A 105 28.37 -5.38 -14.27
N GLY A 106 29.41 -5.52 -13.45
CA GLY A 106 30.69 -4.88 -13.73
C GLY A 106 31.60 -4.85 -12.51
N VAL A 107 32.72 -4.14 -12.64
CA VAL A 107 33.66 -3.88 -11.54
C VAL A 107 33.60 -2.39 -11.21
N ILE A 108 33.57 -2.06 -9.92
CA ILE A 108 33.64 -0.67 -9.45
C ILE A 108 35.04 -0.13 -9.72
N GLU A 109 35.12 0.91 -10.55
CA GLU A 109 36.36 1.64 -10.83
C GLU A 109 36.67 2.60 -9.69
N GLU A 110 35.70 3.46 -9.36
CA GLU A 110 35.82 4.45 -8.30
C GLU A 110 34.50 4.67 -7.57
N LEU A 111 34.62 5.10 -6.31
CA LEU A 111 33.49 5.42 -5.44
C LEU A 111 33.56 6.90 -5.07
N MET A 112 32.49 7.64 -5.37
CA MET A 112 32.45 9.11 -5.36
C MET A 112 31.83 9.69 -4.08
N VAL A 113 31.38 8.85 -3.14
CA VAL A 113 30.71 9.27 -1.91
C VAL A 113 31.32 8.60 -0.68
N VAL A 114 31.13 9.17 0.50
CA VAL A 114 31.57 8.55 1.76
C VAL A 114 30.40 8.27 2.69
N GLY A 115 30.61 7.36 3.65
CA GLY A 115 29.64 7.09 4.71
C GLY A 115 29.25 8.37 5.45
N GLY A 116 27.95 8.60 5.65
CA GLY A 116 27.44 9.80 6.31
C GLY A 116 27.39 11.06 5.43
N GLN A 117 27.78 11.03 4.16
CA GLN A 117 27.60 12.15 3.24
C GLN A 117 26.14 12.35 2.85
N THR A 118 25.71 13.60 2.65
CA THR A 118 24.39 13.93 2.08
C THR A 118 24.51 13.99 0.57
N VAL A 119 23.59 13.33 -0.14
CA VAL A 119 23.55 13.25 -1.60
C VAL A 119 22.20 13.73 -2.14
N GLN A 120 22.21 14.33 -3.32
CA GLN A 120 21.00 14.74 -4.05
C GLN A 120 20.51 13.64 -4.99
N LYS A 121 19.24 13.71 -5.39
CA LYS A 121 18.68 12.80 -6.39
C LYS A 121 19.44 12.91 -7.71
N GLY A 122 19.92 11.79 -8.23
CA GLY A 122 20.68 11.70 -9.49
C GLY A 122 22.19 11.94 -9.34
N GLU A 123 22.68 12.30 -8.15
CA GLU A 123 24.11 12.47 -7.88
C GLU A 123 24.85 11.14 -8.09
N PRO A 124 26.01 11.15 -8.78
CA PRO A 124 26.78 9.93 -9.02
C PRO A 124 27.41 9.41 -7.73
N ILE A 125 27.19 8.14 -7.43
CA ILE A 125 27.65 7.44 -6.23
C ILE A 125 28.91 6.61 -6.52
N ALA A 126 28.90 5.89 -7.63
CA ALA A 126 30.03 5.06 -8.06
C ALA A 126 30.07 4.96 -9.58
N ARG A 127 31.27 4.76 -10.13
CA ARG A 127 31.49 4.49 -11.55
C ARG A 127 31.98 3.05 -11.70
N LEU A 128 31.33 2.31 -12.60
CA LEU A 128 31.79 1.02 -13.06
C LEU A 128 32.75 1.20 -14.23
N VAL A 129 33.66 0.26 -14.40
CA VAL A 129 34.52 0.19 -15.59
C VAL A 129 33.62 0.20 -16.84
N SER A 130 33.77 1.23 -17.66
CA SER A 130 32.83 1.56 -18.75
C SER A 130 33.40 1.36 -20.15
N ILE A 131 34.70 1.07 -20.27
CA ILE A 131 35.40 0.95 -21.56
C ILE A 131 34.71 -0.02 -22.53
N ASP A 132 34.24 -1.16 -22.05
CA ASP A 132 33.54 -2.15 -22.89
C ASP A 132 32.21 -1.58 -23.42
N ALA A 133 31.48 -0.84 -22.59
CA ALA A 133 30.22 -0.20 -22.99
C ALA A 133 30.45 0.97 -23.96
N GLU A 134 31.54 1.72 -23.80
CA GLU A 134 31.95 2.77 -24.73
C GLU A 134 32.29 2.21 -26.11
N LEU A 135 33.07 1.12 -26.16
CA LEU A 135 33.42 0.44 -27.41
C LEU A 135 32.19 -0.13 -28.12
N VAL A 136 31.26 -0.73 -27.37
CA VAL A 136 29.98 -1.22 -27.92
C VAL A 136 29.14 -0.07 -28.46
N LEU A 137 29.10 1.08 -27.78
CA LEU A 137 28.41 2.28 -28.27
C LEU A 137 29.04 2.81 -29.56
N GLU A 138 30.37 2.86 -29.64
CA GLU A 138 31.09 3.28 -30.84
C GLU A 138 30.79 2.33 -32.02
N GLN A 139 30.83 1.02 -31.78
CA GLN A 139 30.48 0.02 -32.79
C GLN A 139 29.03 0.18 -33.28
N ALA A 140 28.08 0.41 -32.36
CA ALA A 140 26.68 0.63 -32.71
C ALA A 140 26.49 1.92 -33.52
N LYS A 141 27.20 3.01 -33.19
CA LYS A 141 27.18 4.26 -33.95
C LYS A 141 27.73 4.07 -35.37
N ASN A 142 28.82 3.33 -35.51
CA ASN A 142 29.39 2.99 -36.81
C ASN A 142 28.42 2.15 -37.65
N ALA A 143 27.75 1.17 -37.04
CA ALA A 143 26.71 0.39 -37.71
C ALA A 143 25.53 1.27 -38.18
N LEU A 144 25.08 2.23 -37.35
CA LEU A 144 24.05 3.20 -37.74
C LEU A 144 24.50 4.05 -38.93
N ALA A 145 25.74 4.56 -38.92
CA ALA A 145 26.28 5.36 -40.01
C ALA A 145 26.31 4.58 -41.34
N ILE A 146 26.66 3.30 -41.30
CA ILE A 146 26.60 2.42 -42.48
C ILE A 146 25.16 2.30 -43.00
N ARG A 147 24.18 2.03 -42.11
CA ARG A 147 22.76 1.93 -42.50
C ARG A 147 22.19 3.24 -43.04
N GLU A 148 22.62 4.37 -42.51
CA GLU A 148 22.25 5.69 -43.03
C GLU A 148 22.82 5.91 -44.43
N GLY A 149 24.05 5.46 -44.69
CA GLY A 149 24.64 5.43 -46.03
C GLY A 149 23.85 4.56 -47.01
N GLU A 150 23.44 3.36 -46.60
CA GLU A 150 22.61 2.46 -47.41
C GLU A 150 21.24 3.07 -47.73
N LEU A 151 20.60 3.73 -46.76
CA LEU A 151 19.35 4.45 -46.97
C LEU A 151 19.51 5.59 -47.98
N ASN A 152 20.59 6.36 -47.87
CA ASN A 152 20.87 7.44 -48.83
C ASN A 152 21.07 6.88 -50.24
N ARG A 153 21.77 5.74 -50.38
CA ARG A 153 21.91 5.05 -51.67
C ARG A 153 20.54 4.60 -52.22
N ALA A 154 19.71 3.97 -51.39
CA ALA A 154 18.37 3.55 -51.80
C ALA A 154 17.48 4.74 -52.23
N LYS A 155 17.57 5.88 -51.54
CA LYS A 155 16.87 7.12 -51.91
C LYS A 155 17.36 7.67 -53.24
N ALA A 156 18.66 7.62 -53.51
CA ALA A 156 19.22 8.01 -54.80
C ALA A 156 18.74 7.08 -55.92
N GLU A 157 18.70 5.76 -55.70
CA GLU A 157 18.13 4.79 -56.65
C GLU A 157 16.65 5.06 -56.94
N LEU A 158 15.84 5.34 -55.91
CA LEU A 158 14.44 5.73 -56.07
C LEU A 158 14.29 7.00 -56.89
N SER A 159 15.13 8.02 -56.63
CA SER A 159 15.11 9.26 -57.41
C SER A 159 15.43 9.01 -58.89
N ALA A 160 16.39 8.14 -59.18
CA ALA A 160 16.76 7.78 -60.55
C ALA A 160 15.65 6.95 -61.25
N ALA A 161 15.02 6.02 -60.51
CA ALA A 161 13.88 5.26 -61.01
C ALA A 161 12.69 6.18 -61.33
N ARG A 162 12.44 7.17 -60.48
CA ARG A 162 11.37 8.15 -60.69
C ARG A 162 11.60 9.03 -61.91
N ILE A 163 12.83 9.52 -62.10
CA ILE A 163 13.19 10.29 -63.30
C ILE A 163 12.96 9.46 -64.57
N ARG A 164 13.32 8.17 -64.55
CA ARG A 164 13.11 7.24 -65.68
C ARG A 164 11.64 6.98 -65.96
N PHE A 165 10.83 6.82 -64.91
CA PHE A 165 9.38 6.66 -65.01
C PHE A 165 8.71 7.90 -65.61
N ASP A 166 9.06 9.09 -65.10
CA ASP A 166 8.50 10.36 -65.59
C ASP A 166 8.99 10.68 -67.02
N ASN A 167 10.19 10.21 -67.39
CA ASN A 167 10.83 10.49 -68.67
C ASN A 167 11.40 9.21 -69.31
N PRO A 168 10.58 8.36 -69.93
CA PRO A 168 11.00 7.11 -70.58
C PRO A 168 11.64 7.38 -71.95
N VAL A 169 12.76 8.10 -71.97
CA VAL A 169 13.44 8.57 -73.20
C VAL A 169 13.79 7.42 -74.14
N HIS A 170 14.22 6.28 -73.60
CA HIS A 170 14.58 5.11 -74.40
C HIS A 170 13.40 4.51 -75.18
N LEU A 171 12.20 4.44 -74.59
CA LEU A 171 10.98 4.00 -75.28
C LEU A 171 10.56 5.00 -76.35
N ARG A 172 10.67 6.31 -76.05
CA ARG A 172 10.36 7.38 -77.01
C ARG A 172 11.28 7.35 -78.24
N ILE A 173 12.57 7.05 -78.04
CA ILE A 173 13.53 6.89 -79.15
C ILE A 173 13.15 5.69 -80.02
N GLN A 174 12.86 4.53 -79.41
CA GLN A 174 12.45 3.33 -80.15
C GLN A 174 11.18 3.57 -80.98
N LEU A 175 10.18 4.23 -80.40
CA LEU A 175 8.96 4.61 -81.10
C LEU A 175 9.25 5.58 -82.26
N ALA A 176 10.07 6.60 -82.04
CA ALA A 176 10.43 7.57 -83.07
C ALA A 176 11.15 6.93 -84.27
N ASP A 177 12.06 5.98 -84.01
CA ASP A 177 12.75 5.22 -85.07
C ASP A 177 11.77 4.35 -85.87
N ALA A 178 10.85 3.64 -85.19
CA ALA A 178 9.82 2.84 -85.84
C ALA A 178 8.88 3.71 -86.71
N MET A 179 8.44 4.85 -86.19
CA MET A 179 7.62 5.82 -86.94
C MET A 179 8.36 6.39 -88.16
N SER A 180 9.66 6.66 -88.03
CA SER A 180 10.51 7.13 -89.13
C SER A 180 10.57 6.10 -90.26
N ASN A 181 10.78 4.82 -89.92
CA ASN A 181 10.80 3.73 -90.89
C ASN A 181 9.43 3.52 -91.54
N LEU A 182 8.35 3.52 -90.76
CA LEU A 182 6.99 3.45 -91.28
C LEU A 182 6.71 4.60 -92.27
N THR A 183 7.12 5.82 -91.94
CA THR A 183 6.93 6.99 -92.80
C THR A 183 7.70 6.85 -94.11
N LYS A 184 8.92 6.30 -94.09
CA LYS A 184 9.69 6.00 -95.30
C LYS A 184 8.98 4.98 -96.18
N SER A 185 8.59 3.82 -95.64
CA SER A 185 7.91 2.77 -96.42
C SER A 185 6.53 3.23 -96.93
N LYS A 186 5.76 3.99 -96.14
CA LYS A 186 4.51 4.63 -96.59
C LYS A 186 4.74 5.63 -97.74
N THR A 187 5.81 6.41 -97.67
CA THR A 187 6.17 7.36 -98.74
C THR A 187 6.57 6.63 -100.02
N GLU A 188 7.28 5.50 -99.92
CA GLU A 188 7.57 4.65 -101.08
C GLU A 188 6.31 4.04 -101.69
N LEU A 189 5.39 3.53 -100.85
CA LEU A 189 4.12 2.98 -101.30
C LEU A 189 3.25 4.05 -101.98
N ALA A 190 3.20 5.27 -101.45
CA ALA A 190 2.47 6.37 -102.05
C ALA A 190 3.03 6.81 -103.41
N LYS A 191 4.33 6.62 -103.66
CA LYS A 191 4.96 6.91 -104.97
C LYS A 191 4.66 5.82 -106.02
N LEU A 192 4.42 4.58 -105.58
CA LEU A 192 4.31 3.41 -106.44
C LEU A 192 3.20 3.53 -107.51
N PRO A 193 1.97 3.99 -107.22
CA PRO A 193 0.91 4.13 -108.22
C PRO A 193 1.30 5.08 -109.37
N PHE A 194 2.05 6.15 -109.06
CA PHE A 194 2.55 7.07 -110.09
C PHE A 194 3.61 6.41 -110.98
N LEU A 195 4.48 5.58 -110.40
CA LEU A 195 5.47 4.80 -111.14
C LEU A 195 4.81 3.72 -112.00
N ILE A 196 3.83 2.99 -111.46
CA ILE A 196 3.04 2.00 -112.20
C ILE A 196 2.33 2.67 -113.38
N LYS A 197 1.62 3.78 -113.15
CA LYS A 197 0.94 4.53 -114.22
C LYS A 197 1.90 5.02 -115.31
N SER A 198 3.10 5.45 -114.93
CA SER A 198 4.17 5.82 -115.86
C SER A 198 4.65 4.61 -116.68
N ALA A 199 4.91 3.48 -116.02
CA ALA A 199 5.32 2.23 -116.67
C ALA A 199 4.22 1.67 -117.60
N GLU A 200 2.95 1.72 -117.21
CA GLU A 200 1.80 1.34 -118.04
C GLU A 200 1.72 2.19 -119.31
N SER A 201 1.98 3.50 -119.19
CA SER A 201 2.06 4.40 -120.34
C SER A 201 3.21 4.03 -121.27
N SER A 202 4.37 3.65 -120.73
CA SER A 202 5.53 3.18 -121.50
C SER A 202 5.27 1.85 -122.22
N VAL A 203 4.63 0.89 -121.54
CA VAL A 203 4.20 -0.38 -122.14
C VAL A 203 3.21 -0.12 -123.29
N LYS A 204 2.24 0.79 -123.10
CA LYS A 204 1.28 1.16 -124.15
C LYS A 204 1.96 1.79 -125.36
N TYR A 205 2.95 2.66 -125.14
CA TYR A 205 3.73 3.28 -126.20
C TYR A 205 4.57 2.26 -126.98
N THR A 206 5.33 1.40 -126.28
CA THR A 206 6.18 0.38 -126.90
C THR A 206 5.36 -0.67 -127.65
N LEU A 207 4.18 -1.04 -127.12
CA LEU A 207 3.24 -1.95 -127.80
C LEU A 207 2.76 -1.38 -129.13
N GLY A 208 2.35 -0.10 -129.15
CA GLY A 208 1.95 0.57 -130.39
C GLY A 208 3.08 0.66 -131.42
N SER A 209 4.30 0.97 -130.97
CA SER A 209 5.50 1.00 -131.82
C SER A 209 5.86 -0.38 -132.38
N MET A 210 5.81 -1.42 -131.55
CA MET A 210 6.06 -2.80 -131.95
C MET A 210 4.99 -3.31 -132.94
N ALA A 211 3.70 -3.12 -132.63
CA ALA A 211 2.60 -3.51 -133.51
C ALA A 211 2.63 -2.77 -134.86
N GLY A 212 2.97 -1.48 -134.86
CA GLY A 212 3.15 -0.70 -136.08
C GLY A 212 4.29 -1.21 -136.96
N LYS A 213 5.45 -1.54 -136.35
CA LYS A 213 6.61 -2.10 -137.06
C LYS A 213 6.38 -3.53 -137.54
N GLN A 214 5.68 -4.36 -136.76
CA GLN A 214 5.27 -5.71 -137.16
C GLN A 214 4.23 -5.69 -138.30
N SER A 215 3.35 -4.69 -138.35
CA SER A 215 2.37 -4.56 -139.45
C SER A 215 3.02 -4.15 -140.77
N ALA A 216 4.19 -3.50 -140.72
CA ALA A 216 4.99 -3.11 -141.88
C ALA A 216 5.99 -4.21 -142.31
N LYS A 217 5.73 -5.48 -141.97
CA LYS A 217 6.60 -6.62 -142.26
C LYS A 217 6.84 -6.74 -143.77
N GLY A 218 8.09 -6.57 -144.19
CA GLY A 218 8.52 -6.51 -145.60
C GLY A 218 9.06 -5.15 -146.06
N ALA A 219 8.75 -4.05 -145.37
CA ALA A 219 9.28 -2.70 -145.65
C ALA A 219 10.38 -2.25 -144.67
N ILE A 220 10.59 -3.00 -143.58
CA ILE A 220 11.53 -2.67 -142.50
C ILE A 220 12.32 -3.93 -142.12
N SER A 221 13.57 -3.77 -141.68
CA SER A 221 14.50 -4.88 -141.34
C SER A 221 14.05 -5.69 -140.12
N ASP A 222 14.21 -7.02 -140.17
CA ASP A 222 13.90 -7.93 -139.06
C ASP A 222 14.59 -7.56 -137.75
N ASN A 223 15.82 -7.00 -137.81
CA ASN A 223 16.54 -6.53 -136.62
C ASN A 223 15.81 -5.37 -135.92
N THR A 224 15.13 -4.51 -136.68
CA THR A 224 14.36 -3.39 -136.11
C THR A 224 13.06 -3.84 -135.46
N ILE A 225 12.47 -4.94 -135.94
CA ILE A 225 11.30 -5.59 -135.33
C ILE A 225 11.73 -6.27 -134.04
N ALA A 226 12.82 -7.07 -134.06
CA ALA A 226 13.37 -7.72 -132.86
C ALA A 226 13.77 -6.71 -131.78
N LYS A 227 14.34 -5.55 -132.17
CA LYS A 227 14.63 -4.47 -131.23
C LYS A 227 13.36 -3.93 -130.56
N ALA A 228 12.29 -3.70 -131.32
CA ALA A 228 11.03 -3.21 -130.78
C ALA A 228 10.33 -4.25 -129.88
N GLU A 229 10.43 -5.54 -130.20
CA GLU A 229 9.95 -6.64 -129.36
C GLU A 229 10.71 -6.68 -128.02
N ASN A 230 12.05 -6.56 -128.04
CA ASN A 230 12.86 -6.48 -126.83
C ASN A 230 12.53 -5.24 -125.99
N GLU A 231 12.38 -4.07 -126.60
CA GLU A 231 11.98 -2.83 -125.90
C GLU A 231 10.62 -2.99 -125.21
N HIS A 232 9.65 -3.62 -125.88
CA HIS A 232 8.35 -3.93 -125.29
C HIS A 232 8.47 -4.94 -124.15
N ALA A 233 9.21 -6.05 -124.35
CA ALA A 233 9.43 -7.06 -123.32
C ALA A 233 10.07 -6.46 -122.06
N MET A 234 11.09 -5.60 -122.21
CA MET A 234 11.72 -4.89 -121.09
C MET A 234 10.74 -3.96 -120.37
N ALA A 235 9.90 -3.21 -121.11
CA ALA A 235 8.88 -2.36 -120.51
C ALA A 235 7.85 -3.18 -119.72
N THR A 236 7.42 -4.34 -120.26
CA THR A 236 6.48 -5.24 -119.57
C THR A 236 7.08 -5.87 -118.32
N ALA A 237 8.36 -6.26 -118.36
CA ALA A 237 9.07 -6.80 -117.20
C ALA A 237 9.17 -5.77 -116.07
N ASN A 238 9.51 -4.51 -116.40
CA ASN A 238 9.55 -3.41 -115.42
C ASN A 238 8.17 -3.13 -114.81
N LEU A 239 7.10 -3.14 -115.62
CA LEU A 239 5.74 -3.00 -115.09
C LEU A 239 5.38 -4.14 -114.14
N GLN A 240 5.73 -5.38 -114.49
CA GLN A 240 5.47 -6.55 -113.67
C GLN A 240 6.24 -6.51 -112.34
N GLU A 241 7.50 -6.07 -112.35
CA GLU A 241 8.31 -5.85 -111.15
C GLU A 241 7.62 -4.85 -110.20
N LEU A 242 7.19 -3.70 -110.71
CA LEU A 242 6.50 -2.68 -109.92
C LEU A 242 5.16 -3.20 -109.34
N LYS A 243 4.38 -3.95 -110.14
CA LYS A 243 3.13 -4.58 -109.68
C LYS A 243 3.36 -5.66 -108.62
N GLN A 244 4.48 -6.38 -108.68
CA GLN A 244 4.85 -7.36 -107.64
C GLN A 244 5.39 -6.69 -106.38
N ARG A 245 6.00 -5.51 -106.50
CA ARG A 245 6.50 -4.73 -105.36
C ARG A 245 5.38 -4.16 -104.48
N GLU A 246 4.23 -3.81 -105.07
CA GLU A 246 3.06 -3.27 -104.37
C GLU A 246 2.59 -4.13 -103.17
N PRO A 247 2.19 -5.40 -103.34
CA PRO A 247 1.73 -6.21 -102.23
C PRO A 247 2.82 -6.57 -101.22
N ASN A 248 4.10 -6.51 -101.62
CA ASN A 248 5.22 -6.70 -100.69
C ASN A 248 5.37 -5.49 -99.77
N LEU A 249 5.28 -4.28 -100.34
CA LEU A 249 5.41 -3.04 -99.61
C LEU A 249 4.18 -2.75 -98.73
N GLU A 250 2.98 -3.15 -99.17
CA GLU A 250 1.76 -3.14 -98.33
C GLU A 250 1.91 -4.03 -97.10
N ARG A 251 2.42 -5.26 -97.27
CA ARG A 251 2.72 -6.17 -96.15
C ARG A 251 3.76 -5.58 -95.19
N GLU A 252 4.80 -4.94 -95.74
CA GLU A 252 5.83 -4.27 -94.95
C GLU A 252 5.25 -3.11 -94.13
N VAL A 253 4.44 -2.25 -94.75
CA VAL A 253 3.78 -1.13 -94.07
C VAL A 253 2.86 -1.64 -92.96
N SER A 254 2.03 -2.65 -93.22
CA SER A 254 1.14 -3.24 -92.21
C SER A 254 1.92 -3.82 -91.03
N ALA A 255 3.05 -4.50 -91.27
CA ALA A 255 3.89 -5.03 -90.20
C ALA A 255 4.54 -3.90 -89.37
N LEU A 256 5.01 -2.84 -90.02
CA LEU A 256 5.57 -1.67 -89.34
C LEU A 256 4.50 -0.91 -88.53
N GLU A 257 3.26 -0.85 -89.01
CA GLU A 257 2.13 -0.28 -88.25
C GLU A 257 1.87 -1.06 -86.96
N GLU A 258 1.85 -2.40 -87.01
CA GLU A 258 1.69 -3.22 -85.81
C GLU A 258 2.82 -3.01 -84.80
N VAL A 259 4.06 -2.87 -85.28
CA VAL A 259 5.23 -2.57 -84.42
C VAL A 259 5.09 -1.20 -83.75
N VAL A 260 4.70 -0.16 -84.50
CA VAL A 260 4.45 1.18 -83.94
C VAL A 260 3.35 1.10 -82.88
N HIS A 261 2.23 0.44 -83.18
CA HIS A 261 1.11 0.31 -82.24
C HIS A 261 1.48 -0.47 -80.96
N ALA A 262 2.38 -1.46 -81.07
CA ALA A 262 2.90 -2.19 -79.93
C ALA A 262 3.81 -1.30 -79.06
N LEU A 263 4.70 -0.52 -79.67
CA LEU A 263 5.58 0.42 -78.96
C LEU A 263 4.81 1.57 -78.32
N GLU A 264 3.75 2.08 -78.96
CA GLU A 264 2.84 3.06 -78.36
C GLU A 264 2.18 2.52 -77.10
N ARG A 265 1.62 1.29 -77.16
CA ARG A 265 1.06 0.63 -75.98
C ARG A 265 2.08 0.40 -74.88
N GLN A 266 3.31 0.02 -75.24
CA GLN A 266 4.39 -0.15 -74.27
C GLN A 266 4.74 1.17 -73.57
N LEU A 267 4.80 2.27 -74.33
CA LEU A 267 5.05 3.61 -73.81
C LEU A 267 3.89 4.12 -72.94
N GLU A 268 2.65 3.72 -73.23
CA GLU A 268 1.49 4.07 -72.41
C GLU A 268 1.46 3.29 -71.08
N LEU A 269 1.77 1.99 -71.13
CA LEU A 269 1.65 1.11 -69.96
C LEU A 269 2.82 1.24 -68.96
N LEU A 270 4.03 1.57 -69.43
CA LEU A 270 5.23 1.76 -68.58
C LEU A 270 5.44 0.65 -67.53
N VAL A 271 5.18 -0.61 -67.92
CA VAL A 271 5.15 -1.75 -66.98
C VAL A 271 6.51 -1.96 -66.31
N GLU A 272 7.61 -1.83 -67.06
CA GLU A 272 8.94 -2.01 -66.48
C GLU A 272 9.36 -0.82 -65.61
N GLU A 273 9.01 0.40 -65.98
CA GLU A 273 9.32 1.59 -65.20
C GLU A 273 8.52 1.63 -63.89
N THR A 274 7.23 1.28 -63.92
CA THR A 274 6.41 1.13 -62.71
C THR A 274 6.98 0.06 -61.78
N ARG A 275 7.35 -1.11 -62.33
CA ARG A 275 7.98 -2.19 -61.57
C ARG A 275 9.29 -1.74 -60.92
N GLN A 276 10.17 -1.06 -61.65
CA GLN A 276 11.43 -0.53 -61.13
C GLN A 276 11.22 0.53 -60.04
N LEU A 277 10.22 1.41 -60.21
CA LEU A 277 9.87 2.41 -59.22
C LEU A 277 9.42 1.75 -57.91
N GLN A 278 8.48 0.80 -57.99
CA GLN A 278 7.99 0.05 -56.82
C GLN A 278 9.10 -0.74 -56.13
N GLU A 279 10.00 -1.36 -56.89
CA GLU A 279 11.17 -2.06 -56.35
C GLU A 279 12.09 -1.11 -55.59
N ALA A 280 12.33 0.10 -56.12
CA ALA A 280 13.13 1.12 -55.45
C ALA A 280 12.43 1.69 -54.21
N GLU A 281 11.11 1.88 -54.23
CA GLU A 281 10.32 2.29 -53.05
C GLU A 281 10.42 1.25 -51.93
N ALA A 282 10.27 -0.04 -52.26
CA ALA A 282 10.43 -1.13 -51.30
C ALA A 282 11.87 -1.19 -50.73
N LYS A 283 12.89 -0.92 -51.55
CA LYS A 283 14.28 -0.80 -51.09
C LYS A 283 14.48 0.35 -50.11
N VAL A 284 13.86 1.52 -50.35
CA VAL A 284 13.90 2.62 -49.38
C VAL A 284 13.22 2.21 -48.08
N GLN A 285 12.02 1.64 -48.15
CA GLN A 285 11.27 1.22 -46.95
C GLN A 285 12.06 0.20 -46.09
N SER A 286 12.66 -0.81 -46.74
CA SER A 286 13.51 -1.79 -46.04
C SER A 286 14.77 -1.16 -45.45
N ALA A 287 15.44 -0.26 -46.17
CA ALA A 287 16.60 0.46 -45.65
C ALA A 287 16.25 1.36 -44.46
N GLU A 288 15.07 1.99 -44.46
CA GLU A 288 14.57 2.76 -43.31
C GLU A 288 14.34 1.87 -42.09
N ALA A 289 13.79 0.67 -42.28
CA ALA A 289 13.62 -0.31 -41.21
C ALA A 289 14.96 -0.72 -40.60
N TYR A 290 15.96 -1.06 -41.42
CA TYR A 290 17.32 -1.40 -40.94
C TYR A 290 18.01 -0.23 -40.24
N ARG A 291 17.81 0.99 -40.72
CA ARG A 291 18.32 2.20 -40.05
C ARG A 291 17.68 2.38 -38.68
N ASN A 292 16.37 2.15 -38.56
CA ASN A 292 15.67 2.27 -37.28
C ASN A 292 16.10 1.18 -36.28
N GLU A 293 16.35 -0.04 -36.76
CA GLU A 293 16.94 -1.12 -35.96
C GLU A 293 18.32 -0.74 -35.45
N ALA A 294 19.21 -0.24 -36.31
CA ALA A 294 20.54 0.21 -35.90
C ALA A 294 20.48 1.38 -34.90
N LYS A 295 19.50 2.30 -35.07
CA LYS A 295 19.27 3.38 -34.10
C LYS A 295 18.83 2.85 -32.73
N LEU A 296 18.01 1.81 -32.70
CA LEU A 296 17.63 1.13 -31.44
C LEU A 296 18.86 0.50 -30.77
N GLN A 297 19.75 -0.12 -31.54
CA GLN A 297 21.01 -0.67 -31.03
C GLN A 297 21.90 0.40 -30.40
N VAL A 298 22.03 1.57 -31.04
CA VAL A 298 22.73 2.73 -30.44
C VAL A 298 22.08 3.10 -29.11
N ARG A 299 20.74 3.19 -29.07
CA ARG A 299 20.03 3.54 -27.83
C ARG A 299 20.23 2.51 -26.72
N GLN A 300 20.29 1.22 -27.05
CA GLN A 300 20.58 0.16 -26.08
C GLN A 300 22.00 0.28 -25.53
N ALA A 301 22.99 0.55 -26.39
CA ALA A 301 24.38 0.76 -25.98
C ALA A 301 24.55 2.05 -25.14
N GLU A 302 23.85 3.14 -25.48
CA GLU A 302 23.83 4.36 -24.67
C GLU A 302 23.28 4.10 -23.27
N LEU A 303 22.18 3.36 -23.16
CA LEU A 303 21.59 3.00 -21.87
C LEU A 303 22.50 2.09 -21.05
N ALA A 304 23.23 1.18 -21.70
CA ALA A 304 24.24 0.37 -21.03
C ALA A 304 25.36 1.24 -20.45
N LEU A 305 25.87 2.19 -21.23
CA LEU A 305 26.89 3.15 -20.79
C LEU A 305 26.38 4.06 -19.66
N GLU A 306 25.16 4.56 -19.76
CA GLU A 306 24.54 5.38 -18.71
C GLU A 306 24.42 4.60 -17.40
N ARG A 307 24.05 3.32 -17.48
CA ARG A 307 23.94 2.40 -16.34
C ARG A 307 25.29 2.01 -15.72
N SER A 308 26.41 2.28 -16.39
CA SER A 308 27.75 2.13 -15.80
C SER A 308 28.00 3.15 -14.67
N THR A 309 27.23 4.24 -14.60
CA THR A 309 27.28 5.17 -13.46
C THR A 309 26.11 4.91 -12.52
N VAL A 310 26.41 4.50 -11.29
CA VAL A 310 25.39 4.30 -10.25
C VAL A 310 25.03 5.65 -9.65
N ARG A 311 23.74 6.00 -9.65
CA ARG A 311 23.23 7.30 -9.19
C ARG A 311 22.25 7.15 -8.04
N ALA A 312 22.14 8.20 -7.22
CA ALA A 312 21.21 8.22 -6.10
C ALA A 312 19.74 8.28 -6.58
N PRO A 313 18.85 7.36 -6.15
CA PRO A 313 17.44 7.37 -6.56
C PRO A 313 16.63 8.53 -5.92
N MET A 314 17.08 9.06 -4.79
CA MET A 314 16.46 10.18 -4.09
C MET A 314 17.52 11.02 -3.36
N GLN A 315 17.09 12.17 -2.84
CA GLN A 315 17.91 12.94 -1.90
C GLN A 315 17.93 12.23 -0.54
N GLY A 316 19.09 12.12 0.09
CA GLY A 316 19.22 11.46 1.38
C GLY A 316 20.64 11.45 1.89
N ARG A 317 20.88 10.67 2.95
CA ARG A 317 22.21 10.52 3.55
C ARG A 317 22.67 9.07 3.40
N ILE A 318 23.96 8.89 3.13
CA ILE A 318 24.56 7.57 3.02
C ILE A 318 24.65 6.93 4.42
N LEU A 319 24.00 5.78 4.60
CA LEU A 319 24.08 4.98 5.83
C LEU A 319 25.43 4.29 5.91
N ARG A 320 25.73 3.45 4.92
CA ARG A 320 27.00 2.73 4.82
C ARG A 320 27.33 2.40 3.37
N VAL A 321 28.62 2.36 3.08
CA VAL A 321 29.14 1.90 1.79
C VAL A 321 29.32 0.39 1.88
N VAL A 322 28.68 -0.35 0.96
CA VAL A 322 28.69 -1.83 0.95
C VAL A 322 29.78 -2.35 0.03
N ALA A 323 29.98 -1.69 -1.11
CA ALA A 323 30.94 -2.10 -2.13
C ALA A 323 32.20 -1.23 -2.12
N SER A 324 33.34 -1.82 -2.48
CA SER A 324 34.65 -1.13 -2.53
C SER A 324 35.16 -1.02 -3.97
N PRO A 325 36.03 -0.06 -4.30
CA PRO A 325 36.73 -0.06 -5.58
C PRO A 325 37.41 -1.42 -5.84
N GLY A 326 37.27 -1.94 -7.06
CA GLY A 326 37.72 -3.28 -7.46
C GLY A 326 36.74 -4.43 -7.15
N SER A 327 35.66 -4.18 -6.40
CA SER A 327 34.62 -5.20 -6.16
C SER A 327 33.75 -5.42 -7.41
N ARG A 328 33.33 -6.67 -7.61
CA ARG A 328 32.43 -7.05 -8.71
C ARG A 328 30.98 -6.95 -8.24
N VAL A 329 30.17 -6.23 -9.00
CA VAL A 329 28.72 -6.15 -8.84
C VAL A 329 28.04 -7.00 -9.90
N MET A 330 26.98 -7.71 -9.53
CA MET A 330 26.30 -8.68 -10.41
C MET A 330 25.05 -8.09 -11.11
N GLY A 331 24.77 -6.80 -10.93
CA GLY A 331 23.61 -6.15 -11.55
C GLY A 331 22.26 -6.70 -11.06
N LEU A 332 21.24 -6.69 -11.92
CA LEU A 332 19.89 -7.19 -11.63
C LEU A 332 19.70 -8.69 -11.94
N GLU A 333 20.77 -9.47 -12.07
CA GLU A 333 20.64 -10.89 -12.40
C GLU A 333 19.93 -11.70 -11.30
N THR A 334 19.00 -12.57 -11.70
CA THR A 334 18.10 -13.31 -10.78
C THR A 334 18.82 -14.36 -9.93
N THR A 335 20.03 -14.75 -10.30
CA THR A 335 20.89 -15.72 -9.60
C THR A 335 21.80 -15.08 -8.55
N ALA A 336 21.87 -13.75 -8.53
CA ALA A 336 22.73 -13.02 -7.63
C ALA A 336 22.03 -12.84 -6.27
N GLY A 337 22.70 -13.21 -5.17
CA GLY A 337 22.14 -13.01 -3.82
C GLY A 337 21.79 -11.54 -3.59
N GLN A 338 20.75 -11.26 -2.81
CA GLN A 338 20.14 -9.92 -2.69
C GLN A 338 21.12 -8.77 -2.35
N SER A 339 22.28 -9.06 -1.75
CA SER A 339 23.30 -8.06 -1.40
C SER A 339 24.39 -7.85 -2.45
N SER A 340 24.48 -8.70 -3.48
CA SER A 340 25.62 -8.72 -4.42
C SER A 340 25.61 -7.60 -5.48
N SER A 341 24.51 -6.86 -5.57
CA SER A 341 24.36 -5.71 -6.47
C SER A 341 24.35 -4.37 -5.75
N THR A 342 24.25 -4.37 -4.41
CA THR A 342 24.14 -3.14 -3.61
C THR A 342 25.52 -2.47 -3.49
N VAL A 343 25.60 -1.20 -3.91
CA VAL A 343 26.82 -0.40 -3.79
C VAL A 343 26.83 0.35 -2.47
N VAL A 344 25.71 1.01 -2.16
CA VAL A 344 25.55 1.86 -0.97
C VAL A 344 24.14 1.72 -0.42
N GLU A 345 23.99 1.80 0.90
CA GLU A 345 22.68 1.98 1.54
C GLU A 345 22.49 3.44 1.93
N MET A 346 21.31 3.98 1.65
CA MET A 346 20.95 5.35 1.98
C MET A 346 19.62 5.43 2.72
N TYR A 347 19.39 6.54 3.39
CA TYR A 347 18.14 6.82 4.08
C TYR A 347 17.75 8.29 3.95
N ASP A 348 16.47 8.57 4.23
CA ASP A 348 15.95 9.92 4.34
C ASP A 348 16.07 10.41 5.80
N PRO A 349 16.88 11.44 6.10
CA PRO A 349 17.00 11.97 7.46
C PRO A 349 15.69 12.48 8.06
N GLN A 350 14.69 12.84 7.23
CA GLN A 350 13.39 13.32 7.71
C GLN A 350 12.43 12.17 8.06
N LYS A 351 12.72 10.95 7.61
CA LYS A 351 11.87 9.77 7.83
C LYS A 351 12.63 8.74 8.65
N LEU A 352 12.69 8.98 9.95
CA LEU A 352 13.26 8.06 10.92
C LEU A 352 12.16 7.45 11.80
N GLN A 353 12.39 6.22 12.25
CA GLN A 353 11.59 5.56 13.27
C GLN A 353 12.53 4.95 14.31
N VAL A 354 12.03 4.71 15.52
CA VAL A 354 12.74 3.97 16.55
C VAL A 354 12.08 2.61 16.69
N ARG A 355 12.91 1.58 16.68
CA ARG A 355 12.56 0.23 17.10
C ARG A 355 12.81 0.12 18.59
N VAL A 356 11.73 0.05 19.36
CA VAL A 356 11.76 -0.01 20.83
C VAL A 356 11.49 -1.44 21.27
N ASP A 357 12.32 -1.95 22.19
CA ASP A 357 12.14 -3.25 22.83
C ASP A 357 11.27 -3.07 24.10
N VAL A 358 9.95 -3.25 23.99
CA VAL A 358 9.02 -3.09 25.12
C VAL A 358 8.80 -4.44 25.83
N ARG A 359 8.88 -4.48 27.17
CA ARG A 359 8.63 -5.70 27.95
C ARG A 359 7.18 -6.15 27.78
N LEU A 360 6.94 -7.47 27.72
CA LEU A 360 5.60 -8.02 27.48
C LEU A 360 4.54 -7.57 28.50
N GLU A 361 4.95 -7.28 29.74
CA GLU A 361 4.09 -6.74 30.80
C GLU A 361 3.60 -5.31 30.52
N ASP A 362 4.39 -4.52 29.79
CA ASP A 362 4.13 -3.11 29.48
C ASP A 362 3.40 -2.94 28.13
N VAL A 363 3.42 -3.96 27.27
CA VAL A 363 2.74 -3.96 25.95
C VAL A 363 1.25 -3.58 26.03
N PRO A 364 0.45 -4.08 27.00
CA PRO A 364 -0.97 -3.70 27.11
C PRO A 364 -1.19 -2.19 27.33
N MET A 365 -0.18 -1.47 27.82
CA MET A 365 -0.24 -0.02 28.06
C MET A 365 0.10 0.80 26.81
N VAL A 366 0.59 0.17 25.74
CA VAL A 366 0.98 0.84 24.49
C VAL A 366 -0.21 0.93 23.55
N ILE A 367 -0.56 2.14 23.15
CA ILE A 367 -1.66 2.40 22.21
C ILE A 367 -1.10 3.01 20.92
N PRO A 368 -1.51 2.55 19.73
CA PRO A 368 -1.17 3.22 18.47
C PRO A 368 -1.59 4.69 18.52
N GLY A 369 -0.70 5.59 18.11
CA GLY A 369 -0.93 7.03 18.15
C GLY A 369 -0.56 7.72 19.47
N GLN A 370 -0.14 6.98 20.50
CA GLN A 370 0.34 7.52 21.78
C GLN A 370 1.62 8.36 21.61
N GLN A 371 1.73 9.45 22.36
CA GLN A 371 2.93 10.29 22.38
C GLN A 371 4.05 9.63 23.17
N VAL A 372 5.26 9.67 22.61
CA VAL A 372 6.47 9.10 23.19
C VAL A 372 7.54 10.17 23.19
N ASN A 373 8.20 10.36 24.32
CA ASN A 373 9.37 11.22 24.41
C ASN A 373 10.62 10.35 24.23
N ILE A 374 11.46 10.73 23.28
CA ILE A 374 12.66 9.97 22.91
C ILE A 374 13.87 10.78 23.36
N GLU A 375 14.65 10.18 24.24
CA GLU A 375 15.90 10.73 24.75
C GLU A 375 17.07 10.02 24.07
N THR A 376 18.05 10.81 23.62
CA THR A 376 19.24 10.29 22.94
C THR A 376 20.48 11.05 23.41
N ALA A 377 21.63 10.39 23.44
CA ALA A 377 22.89 11.02 23.84
C ALA A 377 23.41 12.07 22.82
N SER A 378 22.89 12.09 21.58
CA SER A 378 23.30 13.05 20.54
C SER A 378 22.54 14.38 20.56
N SER A 379 21.49 14.51 21.36
CA SER A 379 20.66 15.70 21.44
C SER A 379 20.34 15.98 22.90
N ALA A 380 20.58 17.21 23.36
CA ALA A 380 20.16 17.64 24.70
C ALA A 380 18.63 17.80 24.80
N ASP A 381 17.96 17.99 23.67
CA ASP A 381 16.52 18.18 23.60
C ASP A 381 15.78 16.84 23.47
N VAL A 382 14.64 16.75 24.15
CA VAL A 382 13.72 15.60 24.06
C VAL A 382 13.05 15.60 22.68
N ILE A 383 13.22 14.51 21.94
CA ILE A 383 12.61 14.35 20.62
C ILE A 383 11.22 13.78 20.81
N HIS A 384 10.21 14.46 20.27
CA HIS A 384 8.85 13.94 20.31
C HIS A 384 8.63 12.89 19.23
N GLY A 385 7.93 11.82 19.59
CA GLY A 385 7.57 10.74 18.69
C GLY A 385 6.15 10.23 18.94
N GLN A 386 5.69 9.38 18.02
CA GLN A 386 4.36 8.78 18.08
C GLN A 386 4.43 7.28 17.80
N VAL A 387 3.70 6.47 18.56
CA VAL A 387 3.62 5.03 18.31
C VAL A 387 2.93 4.78 16.96
N LEU A 388 3.63 4.16 16.01
CA LEU A 388 3.08 3.77 14.71
C LEU A 388 2.30 2.47 14.84
N GLN A 389 2.99 1.42 15.29
CA GLN A 389 2.44 0.08 15.38
C GLN A 389 3.25 -0.78 16.34
N ILE A 390 2.54 -1.73 16.96
CA ILE A 390 3.14 -2.81 17.73
C ILE A 390 3.33 -3.98 16.76
N THR A 391 4.56 -4.45 16.58
CA THR A 391 4.82 -5.56 15.66
C THR A 391 4.65 -6.91 16.38
N SER A 392 4.51 -8.00 15.62
CA SER A 392 4.45 -9.36 16.16
C SER A 392 5.82 -10.01 16.36
N SER A 393 6.90 -9.25 16.18
CA SER A 393 8.29 -9.72 16.32
C SER A 393 8.68 -9.66 17.80
N ALA A 394 8.65 -10.82 18.47
CA ALA A 394 8.99 -10.94 19.88
C ALA A 394 10.39 -11.55 20.05
N ASN A 395 11.20 -10.95 20.92
CA ASN A 395 12.46 -11.52 21.35
C ASN A 395 12.22 -12.43 22.56
N ILE A 396 12.17 -13.74 22.33
CA ILE A 396 11.88 -14.76 23.36
C ILE A 396 12.89 -14.69 24.52
N GLN A 397 14.17 -14.40 24.23
CA GLN A 397 15.22 -14.36 25.25
C GLN A 397 15.10 -13.14 26.16
N LYS A 398 14.69 -11.99 25.60
CA LYS A 398 14.53 -10.73 26.36
C LYS A 398 13.13 -10.54 26.93
N ASN A 399 12.16 -11.39 26.55
CA ASN A 399 10.73 -11.23 26.85
C ASN A 399 10.19 -9.84 26.44
N THR A 400 10.62 -9.36 25.26
CA THR A 400 10.23 -8.06 24.70
C THR A 400 9.51 -8.21 23.36
N LEU A 401 8.69 -7.22 23.03
CA LEU A 401 8.00 -7.06 21.75
C LEU A 401 8.49 -5.78 21.05
N GLU A 402 8.76 -5.87 19.75
CA GLU A 402 9.23 -4.73 18.96
C GLU A 402 8.06 -3.75 18.68
N VAL A 403 8.17 -2.52 19.19
CA VAL A 403 7.24 -1.43 18.92
C VAL A 403 7.92 -0.40 18.02
N LYS A 404 7.24 0.03 16.96
CA LYS A 404 7.73 1.06 16.05
C LYS A 404 7.18 2.43 16.44
N VAL A 405 8.07 3.37 16.68
CA VAL A 405 7.75 4.76 17.04
C VAL A 405 8.28 5.70 15.97
N GLU A 406 7.43 6.55 15.40
CA GLU A 406 7.84 7.62 14.47
C GLU A 406 8.55 8.74 15.22
N LEU A 407 9.61 9.29 14.63
CA LEU A 407 10.26 10.51 15.11
C LEU A 407 9.63 11.72 14.41
N LEU A 408 9.07 12.64 15.20
CA LEU A 408 8.55 13.91 14.69
C LEU A 408 9.68 14.93 14.63
N ASN A 409 9.95 15.46 13.43
CA ASN A 409 10.99 16.47 13.18
C ASN A 409 12.37 16.11 13.78
N PRO A 410 12.99 14.99 13.36
CA PRO A 410 14.28 14.58 13.88
C PRO A 410 15.37 15.64 13.57
N PRO A 411 16.22 16.02 14.54
CA PRO A 411 17.35 16.90 14.29
C PRO A 411 18.45 16.19 13.48
N LEU A 412 19.25 16.96 12.72
CA LEU A 412 20.29 16.42 11.82
C LEU A 412 21.45 15.69 12.54
N SER A 413 21.55 15.83 13.86
CA SER A 413 22.52 15.11 14.70
C SER A 413 22.15 13.64 14.91
N VAL A 414 20.89 13.28 14.66
CA VAL A 414 20.36 11.93 14.89
C VAL A 414 20.60 11.09 13.65
N SER A 415 21.26 9.95 13.84
CA SER A 415 21.53 8.97 12.78
C SER A 415 20.90 7.62 13.12
N PRO A 416 20.63 6.77 12.13
CA PRO A 416 20.33 5.37 12.36
C PRO A 416 21.42 4.65 13.18
N GLU A 417 21.06 3.52 13.79
CA GLU A 417 21.90 2.70 14.67
C GLU A 417 22.26 3.35 16.02
N MET A 418 21.75 4.54 16.30
CA MET A 418 21.88 5.18 17.60
C MET A 418 20.91 4.60 18.63
N LEU A 419 21.44 4.32 19.83
CA LEU A 419 20.64 3.90 20.98
C LEU A 419 19.85 5.09 21.56
N VAL A 420 18.61 4.84 21.94
CA VAL A 420 17.69 5.82 22.51
C VAL A 420 16.88 5.20 23.65
N THR A 421 16.34 6.05 24.51
CA THR A 421 15.36 5.66 25.53
C THR A 421 14.02 6.30 25.19
N ALA A 422 13.00 5.47 25.01
CA ALA A 422 11.64 5.89 24.71
C ALA A 422 10.79 5.89 25.99
N ALA A 423 10.35 7.06 26.41
CA ALA A 423 9.42 7.26 27.51
C ALA A 423 7.98 7.36 26.97
N PHE A 424 7.15 6.37 27.29
CA PHE A 424 5.76 6.32 26.86
C PHE A 424 4.89 7.15 27.80
N LEU A 425 4.15 8.12 27.28
CA LEU A 425 3.35 9.04 28.08
C LEU A 425 1.91 8.54 28.23
N ALA A 426 1.30 8.74 29.40
CA ALA A 426 -0.10 8.40 29.61
C ALA A 426 -1.00 9.13 28.59
N PRO A 427 -1.94 8.43 27.91
CA PRO A 427 -2.81 9.04 26.92
C PRO A 427 -3.64 10.16 27.55
N LYS A 428 -3.82 11.27 26.83
CA LYS A 428 -4.73 12.34 27.24
C LYS A 428 -6.14 11.75 27.28
N SER A 429 -6.68 11.58 28.48
CA SER A 429 -8.06 11.17 28.66
C SER A 429 -8.94 12.37 28.27
N ASP A 430 -9.85 12.20 27.31
CA ASP A 430 -10.84 13.22 26.90
C ASP A 430 -11.88 13.54 27.99
N VAL A 431 -11.65 13.10 29.23
CA VAL A 431 -12.40 13.55 30.39
C VAL A 431 -11.93 14.96 30.71
N SER A 432 -12.63 15.91 30.10
CA SER A 432 -12.75 17.31 30.49
C SER A 432 -12.12 17.57 31.87
N SER A 433 -10.97 18.25 31.82
CA SER A 433 -10.24 18.81 32.94
C SER A 433 -11.07 19.88 33.64
N ASP A 434 -12.17 19.50 34.30
CA ASP A 434 -13.10 20.41 34.97
C ASP A 434 -13.60 19.92 36.34
N SER A 435 -13.09 18.80 36.84
CA SER A 435 -13.25 18.44 38.25
C SER A 435 -11.91 18.08 38.87
N MET A 436 -11.09 19.11 39.07
CA MET A 436 -10.05 19.07 40.11
C MET A 436 -10.75 18.96 41.46
N GLY A 437 -10.78 17.75 42.00
CA GLY A 437 -11.19 17.47 43.36
C GLY A 437 -10.93 16.01 43.61
N GLU A 438 -9.95 15.72 44.46
CA GLU A 438 -9.76 14.42 45.08
C GLU A 438 -11.07 14.02 45.77
N ALA A 439 -11.98 13.39 45.02
CA ALA A 439 -13.27 13.01 45.55
C ALA A 439 -13.06 11.76 46.40
N GLU A 440 -12.82 11.95 47.69
CA GLU A 440 -12.94 10.90 48.69
C GLU A 440 -14.34 10.26 48.55
N ARG A 441 -14.39 9.03 48.05
CA ARG A 441 -15.64 8.28 47.91
C ARG A 441 -15.81 7.36 49.11
N ILE A 442 -16.99 7.43 49.71
CA ILE A 442 -17.41 6.58 50.82
C ILE A 442 -17.94 5.26 50.26
N PHE A 443 -17.44 4.15 50.78
CA PHE A 443 -17.85 2.79 50.45
C PHE A 443 -18.45 2.10 51.67
N VAL A 444 -19.54 1.37 51.44
CA VAL A 444 -20.21 0.58 52.47
C VAL A 444 -20.55 -0.81 51.92
N PRO A 445 -20.32 -1.90 52.67
CA PRO A 445 -20.74 -3.24 52.28
C PRO A 445 -22.24 -3.32 51.93
N GLU A 446 -22.57 -4.04 50.85
CA GLU A 446 -23.96 -4.24 50.39
C GLU A 446 -24.84 -4.82 51.51
N SER A 447 -24.26 -5.63 52.40
CA SER A 447 -24.95 -6.24 53.55
C SER A 447 -25.49 -5.25 54.59
N PHE A 448 -25.03 -3.99 54.62
CA PHE A 448 -25.54 -2.95 55.53
C PHE A 448 -26.67 -2.11 54.93
N VAL A 449 -26.92 -2.22 53.63
CA VAL A 449 -27.96 -1.45 52.94
C VAL A 449 -29.27 -2.22 52.97
N GLN A 450 -30.32 -1.61 53.53
CA GLN A 450 -31.69 -2.16 53.47
C GLN A 450 -32.53 -1.33 52.50
N ALA A 451 -33.35 -2.01 51.70
CA ALA A 451 -34.31 -1.37 50.80
C ALA A 451 -35.73 -1.50 51.37
N SER A 452 -36.47 -0.38 51.44
CA SER A 452 -37.90 -0.36 51.77
C SER A 452 -38.63 0.39 50.67
N ASP A 453 -39.50 -0.31 49.92
CA ASP A 453 -40.46 0.07 48.86
C ASP A 453 -40.07 1.12 47.77
N SER A 454 -39.12 2.03 48.00
CA SER A 454 -38.46 2.88 46.98
C SER A 454 -37.21 3.62 47.46
N GLN A 455 -36.72 3.37 48.69
CA GLN A 455 -35.52 4.05 49.21
C GLN A 455 -34.58 3.09 49.92
N SER A 456 -33.28 3.27 49.68
CA SER A 456 -32.19 2.58 50.38
C SER A 456 -31.83 3.36 51.65
N PHE A 457 -31.79 2.67 52.78
CA PHE A 457 -31.43 3.27 54.06
C PHE A 457 -30.43 2.40 54.82
N LEU A 458 -29.68 3.05 55.71
CA LEU A 458 -28.75 2.42 56.65
C LEU A 458 -29.11 2.80 58.08
N TRP A 459 -28.75 1.92 58.99
CA TRP A 459 -28.86 2.17 60.42
C TRP A 459 -27.54 2.72 60.95
N ILE A 460 -27.61 3.88 61.59
CA ILE A 460 -26.46 4.53 62.22
C ILE A 460 -26.68 4.68 63.73
N VAL A 461 -25.60 4.66 64.49
CA VAL A 461 -25.62 5.04 65.90
C VAL A 461 -25.26 6.53 66.02
N ASP A 462 -26.14 7.27 66.69
CA ASP A 462 -25.93 8.66 67.02
C ASP A 462 -25.11 8.83 68.32
N GLU A 463 -24.54 10.02 68.54
CA GLU A 463 -23.69 10.32 69.72
C GLU A 463 -24.35 9.98 71.07
N ASN A 464 -25.68 10.05 71.14
CA ASN A 464 -26.47 9.71 72.32
C ASN A 464 -26.76 8.20 72.51
N SER A 465 -26.06 7.31 71.80
CA SER A 465 -26.28 5.84 71.81
C SER A 465 -27.72 5.46 71.43
N THR A 466 -28.27 6.15 70.42
CA THR A 466 -29.58 5.85 69.84
C THR A 466 -29.42 5.45 68.38
N ALA A 467 -30.20 4.47 67.94
CA ALA A 467 -30.20 4.04 66.54
C ALA A 467 -31.13 4.91 65.71
N ARG A 468 -30.62 5.47 64.60
CA ARG A 468 -31.39 6.25 63.63
C ARG A 468 -31.37 5.62 62.24
N LYS A 469 -32.50 5.72 61.52
CA LYS A 469 -32.56 5.40 60.09
C LYS A 469 -32.06 6.58 59.27
N ARG A 470 -31.12 6.34 58.34
CA ARG A 470 -30.63 7.36 57.41
C ARG A 470 -30.77 6.90 55.97
N THR A 471 -31.50 7.66 55.18
CA THR A 471 -31.66 7.43 53.73
C THR A 471 -30.38 7.82 53.01
N VAL A 472 -29.94 7.00 52.04
CA VAL A 472 -28.73 7.27 51.25
C VAL A 472 -28.99 7.10 49.76
N GLU A 473 -28.17 7.78 48.95
CA GLU A 473 -28.15 7.58 47.50
C GLU A 473 -26.98 6.68 47.11
N LEU A 474 -27.31 5.55 46.49
CA LEU A 474 -26.33 4.58 46.02
C LEU A 474 -25.67 5.04 44.71
N GLY A 475 -24.37 4.80 44.60
CA GLY A 475 -23.57 4.97 43.39
C GLY A 475 -23.32 3.64 42.68
N GLY A 476 -22.21 3.57 41.94
CA GLY A 476 -21.79 2.34 41.26
C GLY A 476 -21.31 1.27 42.24
N LYS A 477 -21.50 -0.01 41.89
CA LYS A 477 -20.90 -1.14 42.61
C LYS A 477 -19.38 -1.14 42.39
N ALA A 478 -18.62 -1.35 43.45
CA ALA A 478 -17.17 -1.53 43.41
C ALA A 478 -16.79 -3.01 43.63
N ALA A 479 -15.51 -3.34 43.45
CA ALA A 479 -14.97 -4.66 43.80
C ALA A 479 -15.06 -4.93 45.32
N ASP A 480 -15.15 -6.20 45.72
CA ASP A 480 -15.25 -6.71 47.10
C ASP A 480 -16.60 -6.47 47.83
N ASP A 481 -17.76 -6.59 47.14
CA ASP A 481 -19.11 -6.42 47.71
C ASP A 481 -19.37 -5.04 48.37
N LEU A 482 -18.59 -4.03 47.97
CA LEU A 482 -18.70 -2.65 48.43
C LEU A 482 -19.53 -1.82 47.46
N ILE A 483 -20.48 -1.04 47.98
CA ILE A 483 -21.28 -0.08 47.21
C ILE A 483 -20.79 1.33 47.54
N ALA A 484 -20.52 2.13 46.50
CA ALA A 484 -20.20 3.54 46.69
C ALA A 484 -21.47 4.31 47.08
N ILE A 485 -21.39 5.22 48.05
CA ILE A 485 -22.50 6.10 48.43
C ILE A 485 -22.20 7.52 47.97
N LYS A 486 -23.10 8.09 47.16
CA LYS A 486 -22.95 9.44 46.60
C LYS A 486 -23.29 10.53 47.61
N SER A 487 -24.34 10.32 48.40
CA SER A 487 -24.82 11.29 49.39
C SER A 487 -25.54 10.58 50.56
N GLY A 488 -25.49 11.20 51.75
CA GLY A 488 -26.23 10.73 52.93
C GLY A 488 -25.41 10.10 54.06
N LEU A 489 -24.08 9.97 53.93
CA LEU A 489 -23.21 9.52 55.04
C LEU A 489 -22.02 10.46 55.24
N ARG A 490 -21.55 10.53 56.48
CA ARG A 490 -20.34 11.22 56.90
C ARG A 490 -19.28 10.20 57.31
N VAL A 491 -18.01 10.58 57.17
CA VAL A 491 -16.85 9.73 57.51
C VAL A 491 -16.85 9.30 58.98
N THR A 492 -17.45 10.11 59.87
CA THR A 492 -17.52 9.85 61.31
C THR A 492 -18.73 9.00 61.73
N ASP A 493 -19.62 8.62 60.81
CA ASP A 493 -20.79 7.83 61.15
C ASP A 493 -20.41 6.37 61.49
N LYS A 494 -21.04 5.80 62.52
CA LYS A 494 -20.90 4.38 62.87
C LYS A 494 -22.13 3.60 62.39
N LEU A 495 -21.91 2.64 61.48
CA LEU A 495 -22.95 1.81 60.88
C LEU A 495 -23.27 0.61 61.79
N ILE A 496 -24.55 0.27 61.94
CA ILE A 496 -24.96 -0.90 62.73
C ILE A 496 -24.85 -2.18 61.88
N ALA A 497 -23.96 -3.08 62.28
CA ALA A 497 -23.72 -4.33 61.58
C ALA A 497 -24.65 -5.47 62.01
N SER A 498 -24.89 -5.62 63.31
CA SER A 498 -25.67 -6.74 63.88
C SER A 498 -26.64 -6.25 64.95
N GLY A 499 -27.77 -6.96 65.13
CA GLY A 499 -28.82 -6.59 66.09
C GLY A 499 -29.93 -5.69 65.52
N ARG A 500 -30.08 -5.64 64.19
CA ARG A 500 -31.03 -4.78 63.46
C ARG A 500 -32.49 -5.27 63.44
N ASP A 501 -32.75 -6.52 63.83
CA ASP A 501 -34.09 -7.10 63.77
C ASP A 501 -35.01 -6.54 64.87
N GLY A 502 -36.09 -5.88 64.42
CA GLY A 502 -37.07 -5.23 65.30
C GLY A 502 -36.58 -3.91 65.92
N LEU A 503 -35.53 -3.29 65.39
CA LEU A 503 -35.06 -1.96 65.79
C LEU A 503 -36.06 -0.89 65.32
N ARG A 504 -36.43 0.03 66.22
CA ARG A 504 -37.25 1.21 65.91
C ARG A 504 -36.38 2.44 65.88
N ASP A 505 -36.76 3.43 65.07
CA ASP A 505 -36.08 4.71 65.02
C ASP A 505 -36.14 5.38 66.40
N GLY A 506 -34.98 5.79 66.94
CA GLY A 506 -34.85 6.33 68.30
C GLY A 506 -34.69 5.29 69.42
N ALA A 507 -34.56 3.99 69.11
CA ALA A 507 -34.31 2.97 70.12
C ALA A 507 -32.92 3.13 70.77
N ARG A 508 -32.86 2.99 72.11
CA ARG A 508 -31.60 3.02 72.84
C ARG A 508 -30.83 1.72 72.61
N VAL A 509 -29.59 1.87 72.16
CA VAL A 509 -28.71 0.75 71.86
C VAL A 509 -27.46 0.80 72.73
N HIS A 510 -26.94 -0.37 73.08
CA HIS A 510 -25.69 -0.51 73.81
C HIS A 510 -24.65 -1.13 72.88
N VAL A 511 -23.58 -0.39 72.57
CA VAL A 511 -22.54 -0.87 71.66
C VAL A 511 -21.72 -1.94 72.38
N THR A 512 -21.84 -3.19 71.92
CA THR A 512 -21.24 -4.37 72.62
C THR A 512 -19.85 -4.70 72.11
N SER A 513 -19.55 -4.32 70.86
CA SER A 513 -18.23 -4.38 70.25
C SER A 513 -18.13 -3.34 69.12
N ASP A 514 -16.97 -2.69 69.03
CA ASP A 514 -16.54 -1.89 67.88
C ASP A 514 -15.60 -2.82 67.10
N ASP A 515 -16.11 -3.47 66.05
CA ASP A 515 -15.36 -4.51 65.33
C ASP A 515 -14.89 -3.93 63.99
N PRO A 516 -13.63 -3.49 63.87
CA PRO A 516 -13.15 -2.86 62.64
C PRO A 516 -12.90 -3.87 61.49
N ILE A 517 -13.16 -5.17 61.69
CA ILE A 517 -12.62 -6.27 60.87
C ILE A 517 -13.71 -7.00 60.07
N ILE A 518 -14.70 -6.29 59.53
CA ILE A 518 -15.61 -6.85 58.52
C ILE A 518 -15.44 -6.03 57.23
N GLY A 519 -14.35 -6.28 56.51
CA GLY A 519 -14.05 -5.57 55.27
C GLY A 519 -12.65 -5.78 54.68
N MET A 520 -11.78 -6.56 55.32
CA MET A 520 -10.53 -7.04 54.71
C MET A 520 -10.57 -8.58 54.68
N LYS A 521 -11.08 -9.14 53.60
CA LYS A 521 -10.70 -10.47 53.18
C LYS A 521 -10.64 -10.56 51.67
#